data_AF-A0A972ARL2-F1
#
_entry.id   AF-A0A972ARL2-F1
#
_cell.length_a   1.000
_cell.length_b   1.000
_cell.length_c   1.000
_cell.angle_alpha   90.00
_cell.angle_beta   90.00
_cell.angle_gamma   90.00
#
_symmetry.space_group_name_H-M   'P 1'
#
loop_
_entity.id
_entity.type
_entity.pdbx_description
1 polymer ?
#
loop_
_entity_poly.entity_id
_entity_poly.type
_entity_poly.pdbx_seq_one_letter_code
_entity_poly.pdbx_strand_id
1 'polypeptide(L)'
;TAPTDPTRTGYTFDSWVPAVPANMPAENVECVAQWTAINYTITWDANGGEGGTTTSEAYGSTPAGPTVTLAGYAFTGWEPEVAPVTGATTYTAQWELIPIALKEAPDSTTVIDTERYYIYGLVEGITQSEFEDDFVDILGNGRLEITTLDGNFGTGTKIELINIATDVVMETYIIIIFGDVNGDGYVGGVDADIIINVENYAIEWDLVTQDYLYFAGDLNQDGYAEAVDADIILNVENYALYIDQTTGITYVY
;
A
#
# COMPACT_ATOMS: atom_id res chain seq x y z
N THR A 1 -10.59 -69.52 10.44
CA THR A 1 -10.81 -68.30 11.26
C THR A 1 -10.76 -67.10 10.34
N ALA A 2 -11.48 -66.03 10.64
CA ALA A 2 -11.38 -64.80 9.85
C ALA A 2 -9.93 -64.27 9.88
N PRO A 3 -9.45 -63.62 8.80
CA PRO A 3 -8.14 -62.99 8.80
C PRO A 3 -8.10 -61.86 9.84
N THR A 4 -6.91 -61.55 10.34
CA THR A 4 -6.70 -60.34 11.14
C THR A 4 -7.04 -59.11 10.31
N ASP A 5 -7.61 -58.08 10.95
CA ASP A 5 -7.94 -56.84 10.26
C ASP A 5 -6.69 -56.23 9.59
N PRO A 6 -6.81 -55.80 8.33
CA PRO A 6 -5.70 -55.19 7.61
C PRO A 6 -5.37 -53.81 8.20
N THR A 7 -4.17 -53.31 7.90
CA THR A 7 -3.75 -51.95 8.25
C THR A 7 -3.49 -51.13 7.00
N ARG A 8 -3.82 -49.83 7.06
CA ARG A 8 -3.55 -48.83 6.02
C ARG A 8 -3.18 -47.52 6.70
N THR A 9 -1.99 -46.99 6.42
CA THR A 9 -1.49 -45.75 7.03
C THR A 9 -2.46 -44.60 6.82
N GLY A 10 -2.86 -43.93 7.90
CA GLY A 10 -3.76 -42.78 7.87
C GLY A 10 -5.25 -43.12 7.78
N TYR A 11 -5.63 -44.40 7.84
CA TYR A 11 -7.01 -44.85 7.78
C TYR A 11 -7.35 -45.86 8.87
N THR A 12 -8.56 -45.77 9.40
CA THR A 12 -9.16 -46.79 10.27
C THR A 12 -9.89 -47.81 9.40
N PHE A 13 -9.63 -49.10 9.65
CA PHE A 13 -10.37 -50.19 9.01
C PHE A 13 -11.79 -50.25 9.58
N ASP A 14 -12.79 -50.19 8.71
CA ASP A 14 -14.19 -50.20 9.14
C ASP A 14 -14.80 -51.60 9.06
N SER A 15 -14.78 -52.21 7.87
CA SER A 15 -15.38 -53.53 7.63
C SER A 15 -15.02 -54.09 6.25
N TRP A 16 -15.36 -55.36 6.03
CA TRP A 16 -15.34 -56.00 4.71
C TRP A 16 -16.73 -55.94 4.05
N VAL A 17 -16.78 -55.66 2.75
CA VAL A 17 -18.02 -55.69 1.97
C VAL A 17 -17.85 -56.59 0.73
N PRO A 18 -18.65 -57.67 0.59
CA PRO A 18 -19.52 -58.26 1.61
C PRO A 18 -18.73 -58.73 2.85
N ALA A 19 -19.42 -58.95 3.97
CA ALA A 19 -18.78 -59.45 5.20
C ALA A 19 -18.14 -60.83 4.97
N VAL A 20 -16.95 -61.04 5.53
CA VAL A 20 -16.21 -62.31 5.36
C VAL A 20 -17.04 -63.48 5.93
N PRO A 21 -17.31 -64.53 5.12
CA PRO A 21 -18.08 -65.68 5.59
C PRO A 21 -17.39 -66.39 6.76
N ALA A 22 -18.18 -66.82 7.76
CA ALA A 22 -17.67 -67.61 8.88
C ALA A 22 -17.08 -68.96 8.42
N ASN A 23 -17.67 -69.55 7.37
CA ASN A 23 -17.19 -70.74 6.68
C ASN A 23 -16.99 -70.42 5.20
N MET A 24 -15.80 -70.69 4.67
CA MET A 24 -15.51 -70.45 3.27
C MET A 24 -16.31 -71.41 2.37
N PRO A 25 -17.02 -70.90 1.34
CA PRO A 25 -17.74 -71.74 0.39
C PRO A 25 -16.79 -72.38 -0.63
N ALA A 26 -17.32 -73.28 -1.46
CA ALA A 26 -16.56 -73.95 -2.53
C ALA A 26 -16.28 -73.03 -3.75
N GLU A 27 -16.88 -71.84 -3.76
CA GLU A 27 -16.68 -70.81 -4.78
C GLU A 27 -15.77 -69.69 -4.28
N ASN A 28 -15.26 -68.88 -5.20
CA ASN A 28 -14.43 -67.73 -4.85
C ASN A 28 -15.29 -66.61 -4.27
N VAL A 29 -14.88 -66.05 -3.13
CA VAL A 29 -15.52 -64.90 -2.50
C VAL A 29 -14.56 -63.71 -2.54
N GLU A 30 -15.00 -62.61 -3.15
CA GLU A 30 -14.28 -61.34 -3.11
C GLU A 30 -14.88 -60.46 -2.02
N CYS A 31 -14.04 -59.94 -1.12
CA CYS A 31 -14.41 -59.01 -0.06
C CYS A 31 -13.53 -57.76 -0.18
N VAL A 32 -14.12 -56.57 -0.13
CA VAL A 32 -13.40 -55.29 -0.25
C VAL A 32 -13.37 -54.58 1.09
N ALA A 33 -12.17 -54.22 1.56
CA ALA A 33 -11.96 -53.48 2.80
C ALA A 33 -12.46 -52.03 2.66
N GLN A 34 -13.27 -51.60 3.62
CA GLN A 34 -13.75 -50.22 3.76
C GLN A 34 -12.89 -49.47 4.78
N TRP A 35 -12.69 -48.17 4.52
CA TRP A 35 -11.73 -47.34 5.25
C TRP A 35 -12.26 -45.94 5.50
N THR A 36 -12.04 -45.43 6.70
CA THR A 36 -12.30 -44.04 7.08
C THR A 36 -10.98 -43.32 7.33
N ALA A 37 -10.80 -42.13 6.74
CA ALA A 37 -9.59 -41.34 6.95
C ALA A 37 -9.51 -40.83 8.39
N ILE A 38 -8.32 -40.89 8.99
CA ILE A 38 -8.06 -40.33 10.32
C ILE A 38 -7.93 -38.81 10.16
N ASN A 39 -8.60 -38.05 11.03
CA ASN A 39 -8.41 -36.60 11.08
C ASN A 39 -7.25 -36.25 12.02
N TYR A 40 -6.45 -35.27 11.60
CA TYR A 40 -5.37 -34.68 12.39
C TYR A 40 -5.66 -33.22 12.68
N THR A 41 -5.16 -32.74 13.82
CA THR A 41 -5.23 -31.32 14.19
C THR A 41 -4.13 -30.56 13.47
N ILE A 42 -4.52 -29.54 12.72
CA ILE A 42 -3.62 -28.59 12.06
C ILE A 42 -3.70 -27.27 12.82
N THR A 43 -2.54 -26.71 13.16
CA THR A 43 -2.43 -25.42 13.85
C THR A 43 -1.84 -24.37 12.91
N TRP A 44 -2.50 -23.23 12.82
CA TRP A 44 -2.07 -22.05 12.08
C TRP A 44 -1.65 -20.98 13.09
N ASP A 45 -0.35 -20.88 13.31
CA ASP A 45 0.26 -19.90 14.21
C ASP A 45 0.58 -18.61 13.42
N ALA A 46 -0.13 -17.52 13.73
CA ALA A 46 0.09 -16.23 13.09
C ALA A 46 1.44 -15.57 13.46
N ASN A 47 2.24 -16.20 14.33
CA ASN A 47 3.62 -15.81 14.64
C ASN A 47 3.73 -14.35 15.10
N GLY A 48 2.91 -13.99 16.09
CA GLY A 48 2.80 -12.61 16.59
C GLY A 48 1.81 -11.74 15.82
N GLY A 49 1.28 -12.20 14.69
CA GLY A 49 0.13 -11.60 14.01
C GLY A 49 -1.23 -12.04 14.59
N GLU A 50 -2.29 -11.57 13.95
CA GLU A 50 -3.69 -11.89 14.24
C GLU A 50 -4.24 -12.91 13.23
N GLY A 51 -5.32 -13.62 13.61
CA GLY A 51 -6.03 -14.56 12.72
C GLY A 51 -5.56 -16.02 12.78
N GLY A 52 -4.65 -16.36 13.70
CA GLY A 52 -4.25 -17.74 13.95
C GLY A 52 -5.42 -18.62 14.42
N THR A 53 -5.39 -19.91 14.06
CA THR A 53 -6.50 -20.84 14.34
C THR A 53 -6.06 -22.31 14.35
N THR A 54 -6.97 -23.23 14.68
CA THR A 54 -6.75 -24.67 14.56
C THR A 54 -7.90 -25.33 13.81
N THR A 55 -7.59 -26.29 12.93
CA THR A 55 -8.59 -27.05 12.16
C THR A 55 -8.37 -28.56 12.30
N SER A 56 -9.40 -29.35 11.98
CA SER A 56 -9.33 -30.82 11.96
C SER A 56 -9.48 -31.31 10.52
N GLU A 57 -8.44 -31.94 10.01
CA GLU A 57 -8.28 -32.22 8.57
C GLU A 57 -8.01 -33.71 8.34
N ALA A 58 -8.63 -34.27 7.30
CA ALA A 58 -8.51 -35.70 6.98
C ALA A 58 -7.12 -36.04 6.41
N TYR A 59 -6.61 -37.23 6.74
CA TYR A 59 -5.37 -37.73 6.17
C TYR A 59 -5.39 -37.69 4.62
N GLY A 60 -4.36 -37.07 4.04
CA GLY A 60 -4.20 -36.91 2.60
C GLY A 60 -4.91 -35.71 1.99
N SER A 61 -5.72 -34.94 2.74
CA SER A 61 -6.21 -33.63 2.27
C SER A 61 -5.09 -32.60 2.30
N THR A 62 -5.17 -31.58 1.44
CA THR A 62 -4.30 -30.40 1.53
C THR A 62 -5.08 -29.28 2.24
N PRO A 63 -4.67 -28.85 3.44
CA PRO A 63 -5.43 -27.88 4.21
C PRO A 63 -5.24 -26.47 3.63
N ALA A 64 -6.22 -25.59 3.85
CA ALA A 64 -6.15 -24.18 3.46
C ALA A 64 -5.91 -23.31 4.71
N GLY A 65 -4.90 -22.45 4.65
CA GLY A 65 -4.58 -21.53 5.75
C GLY A 65 -5.61 -20.40 5.89
N PRO A 66 -5.81 -19.88 7.11
CA PRO A 66 -6.63 -18.69 7.32
C PRO A 66 -5.95 -17.43 6.77
N THR A 67 -6.71 -16.35 6.63
CA THR A 67 -6.14 -15.01 6.47
C THR A 67 -5.53 -14.57 7.79
N VAL A 68 -4.29 -14.10 7.75
CA VAL A 68 -3.57 -13.55 8.90
C VAL A 68 -3.07 -12.14 8.59
N THR A 69 -2.90 -11.32 9.62
CA THR A 69 -2.39 -9.94 9.48
C THR A 69 -1.40 -9.61 10.58
N LEU A 70 -0.34 -8.87 10.26
CA LEU A 70 0.60 -8.31 11.21
C LEU A 70 0.91 -6.87 10.80
N ALA A 71 0.63 -5.90 11.67
CA ALA A 71 0.79 -4.48 11.36
C ALA A 71 2.23 -4.15 10.95
N GLY A 72 2.42 -3.52 9.79
CA GLY A 72 3.73 -3.19 9.23
C GLY A 72 4.43 -4.33 8.48
N TYR A 73 3.81 -5.51 8.35
CA TYR A 73 4.39 -6.66 7.67
C TYR A 73 3.45 -7.25 6.62
N ALA A 74 4.02 -7.75 5.52
CA ALA A 74 3.34 -8.52 4.49
C ALA A 74 3.48 -10.02 4.78
N PHE A 75 2.38 -10.77 4.64
CA PHE A 75 2.38 -12.22 4.77
C PHE A 75 3.06 -12.85 3.54
N THR A 76 4.12 -13.61 3.74
CA THR A 76 4.89 -14.25 2.65
C THR A 76 4.61 -15.74 2.49
N GLY A 77 3.99 -16.38 3.48
CA GLY A 77 3.64 -17.79 3.42
C GLY A 77 3.66 -18.48 4.78
N TRP A 78 3.47 -19.79 4.76
CA TRP A 78 3.52 -20.64 5.95
C TRP A 78 4.79 -21.48 5.94
N GLU A 79 5.42 -21.67 7.10
CA GLU A 79 6.53 -22.60 7.30
C GLU A 79 6.11 -23.69 8.31
N PRO A 80 6.25 -24.99 7.99
CA PRO A 80 6.71 -25.53 6.70
C PRO A 80 5.74 -25.22 5.56
N GLU A 81 6.18 -25.36 4.31
CA GLU A 81 5.29 -25.24 3.14
C GLU A 81 4.09 -26.20 3.29
N VAL A 82 2.89 -25.70 2.98
CA VAL A 82 1.65 -26.45 3.15
C VAL A 82 1.65 -27.69 2.26
N ALA A 83 1.39 -28.85 2.86
CA ALA A 83 1.47 -30.15 2.21
C ALA A 83 0.29 -31.04 2.65
N PRO A 84 0.03 -32.16 1.95
CA PRO A 84 -1.01 -33.09 2.35
C PRO A 84 -0.83 -33.59 3.79
N VAL A 85 -1.93 -33.69 4.52
CA VAL A 85 -1.93 -34.08 5.93
C VAL A 85 -1.44 -35.52 6.09
N THR A 86 -0.33 -35.69 6.80
CA THR A 86 0.20 -37.00 7.19
C THR A 86 0.23 -37.21 8.71
N GLY A 87 -0.09 -36.16 9.46
CA GLY A 87 -0.05 -36.11 10.92
C GLY A 87 -0.50 -34.75 11.42
N ALA A 88 -0.47 -34.54 12.74
CA ALA A 88 -0.65 -33.21 13.31
C ALA A 88 0.54 -32.32 12.92
N THR A 89 0.28 -31.08 12.53
CA THR A 89 1.31 -30.14 12.05
C THR A 89 0.95 -28.74 12.47
N THR A 90 1.97 -27.95 12.80
CA THR A 90 1.85 -26.51 13.04
C THR A 90 2.53 -25.79 11.88
N TYR A 91 1.79 -24.88 11.27
CA TYR A 91 2.24 -23.94 10.26
C TYR A 91 2.41 -22.58 10.91
N THR A 92 3.58 -21.98 10.75
CA THR A 92 3.93 -20.68 11.34
C THR A 92 4.05 -19.63 10.23
N ALA A 93 3.30 -18.54 10.37
CA ALA A 93 3.28 -17.46 9.39
C ALA A 93 4.67 -16.81 9.24
N GLN A 94 5.06 -16.59 8.00
CA GLN A 94 6.26 -15.85 7.61
C GLN A 94 5.87 -14.44 7.19
N TRP A 95 6.69 -13.48 7.63
CA TRP A 95 6.41 -12.06 7.53
C TRP A 95 7.62 -11.32 6.93
N GLU A 96 7.36 -10.39 6.04
CA GLU A 96 8.35 -9.47 5.48
C GLU A 96 7.96 -8.04 5.84
N LEU A 97 8.91 -7.23 6.29
CA LEU A 97 8.63 -5.84 6.70
C LEU A 97 8.21 -5.05 5.46
N ILE A 98 7.07 -4.34 5.56
CA ILE A 98 6.64 -3.42 4.52
C ILE A 98 7.50 -2.15 4.64
N PRO A 99 8.27 -1.76 3.60
CA PRO A 99 9.04 -0.53 3.63
C PRO A 99 8.13 0.67 3.87
N ILE A 100 8.61 1.63 4.67
CA ILE A 100 7.88 2.87 4.94
C ILE A 100 8.05 3.78 3.73
N ALA A 101 6.94 4.10 3.09
CA ALA A 101 6.90 4.95 1.91
C ALA A 101 5.58 5.73 1.85
N LEU A 102 5.62 6.91 1.25
CA LEU A 102 4.42 7.63 0.87
C LEU A 102 3.87 7.03 -0.42
N LYS A 103 2.55 7.02 -0.54
CA LYS A 103 1.84 6.50 -1.71
C LYS A 103 0.69 7.43 -2.06
N GLU A 104 0.32 7.51 -3.32
CA GLU A 104 -0.90 8.18 -3.74
C GLU A 104 -2.13 7.46 -3.17
N ALA A 105 -3.08 8.23 -2.64
CA ALA A 105 -4.38 7.69 -2.27
C ALA A 105 -5.13 7.18 -3.52
N PRO A 106 -6.01 6.17 -3.39
CA PRO A 106 -6.81 5.68 -4.50
C PRO A 106 -7.65 6.80 -5.13
N ASP A 107 -7.66 6.85 -6.46
CA ASP A 107 -8.44 7.81 -7.27
C ASP A 107 -8.05 9.29 -7.08
N SER A 108 -6.98 9.60 -6.34
CA SER A 108 -6.45 10.95 -6.23
C SER A 108 -5.70 11.36 -7.49
N THR A 109 -5.57 12.68 -7.69
CA THR A 109 -4.73 13.27 -8.74
C THR A 109 -3.28 13.44 -8.30
N THR A 110 -2.93 12.99 -7.08
CA THR A 110 -1.60 13.14 -6.50
C THR A 110 -0.53 12.56 -7.39
N VAL A 111 0.58 13.29 -7.50
CA VAL A 111 1.82 12.79 -8.06
C VAL A 111 2.91 12.94 -7.00
N ILE A 112 3.56 11.83 -6.65
CA ILE A 112 4.72 11.83 -5.74
C ILE A 112 5.98 11.70 -6.61
N ASP A 113 6.67 12.81 -6.83
CA ASP A 113 7.96 12.83 -7.53
C ASP A 113 9.07 12.47 -6.54
N THR A 114 9.52 11.22 -6.58
CA THR A 114 10.59 10.70 -5.73
C THR A 114 11.99 11.09 -6.19
N GLU A 115 12.15 11.69 -7.38
CA GLU A 115 13.44 12.19 -7.86
C GLU A 115 13.72 13.59 -7.31
N ARG A 116 12.69 14.45 -7.29
CA ARG A 116 12.76 15.82 -6.76
C ARG A 116 12.27 15.96 -5.32
N TYR A 117 11.60 14.95 -4.79
CA TYR A 117 10.91 14.98 -3.50
C TYR A 117 9.78 16.03 -3.46
N TYR A 118 8.98 16.08 -4.52
CA TYR A 118 7.81 16.95 -4.61
C TYR A 118 6.51 16.15 -4.57
N ILE A 119 5.45 16.79 -4.09
CA ILE A 119 4.09 16.28 -4.18
C ILE A 119 3.24 17.35 -4.85
N TYR A 120 2.66 17.01 -6.00
CA TYR A 120 1.76 17.88 -6.78
C TYR A 120 0.51 17.10 -7.20
N GLY A 121 -0.34 17.71 -8.04
CA GLY A 121 -1.64 17.16 -8.38
C GLY A 121 -2.70 17.44 -7.31
N LEU A 122 -2.45 18.38 -6.40
CA LEU A 122 -3.40 18.79 -5.38
C LEU A 122 -4.35 19.87 -5.92
N VAL A 123 -5.49 20.05 -5.26
CA VAL A 123 -6.43 21.12 -5.60
C VAL A 123 -6.05 22.42 -4.89
N GLU A 124 -6.33 23.56 -5.51
CA GLU A 124 -6.17 24.87 -4.87
C GLU A 124 -7.05 24.97 -3.60
N GLY A 125 -6.51 25.59 -2.56
CA GLY A 125 -7.17 25.75 -1.27
C GLY A 125 -7.34 24.46 -0.47
N ILE A 126 -6.65 23.37 -0.84
CA ILE A 126 -6.66 22.11 -0.10
C ILE A 126 -6.22 22.32 1.35
N THR A 127 -6.95 21.71 2.28
CA THR A 127 -6.57 21.71 3.68
C THR A 127 -5.62 20.57 4.00
N GLN A 128 -4.85 20.69 5.10
CA GLN A 128 -4.01 19.59 5.58
C GLN A 128 -4.80 18.28 5.79
N SER A 129 -6.02 18.37 6.33
CA SER A 129 -6.86 17.18 6.56
C SER A 129 -7.27 16.51 5.26
N GLU A 130 -7.70 17.29 4.26
CA GLU A 130 -8.05 16.74 2.95
C GLU A 130 -6.83 16.11 2.28
N PHE A 131 -5.65 16.71 2.41
CA PHE A 131 -4.42 16.10 1.92
C PHE A 131 -4.16 14.73 2.57
N GLU A 132 -4.22 14.65 3.91
CA GLU A 132 -3.99 13.42 4.67
C GLU A 132 -5.06 12.34 4.43
N ASP A 133 -6.32 12.73 4.21
CA ASP A 133 -7.46 11.80 4.09
C ASP A 133 -7.71 11.35 2.64
N ASP A 134 -7.54 12.23 1.66
CA ASP A 134 -8.01 12.03 0.29
C ASP A 134 -6.89 11.95 -0.77
N PHE A 135 -5.66 12.40 -0.46
CA PHE A 135 -4.59 12.52 -1.46
C PHE A 135 -3.41 11.58 -1.26
N VAL A 136 -3.09 11.19 -0.02
CA VAL A 136 -1.95 10.31 0.26
C VAL A 136 -2.29 9.16 1.21
N ASP A 137 -1.58 8.06 1.03
CA ASP A 137 -1.52 6.91 1.92
C ASP A 137 -0.08 6.70 2.43
N ILE A 138 0.06 6.02 3.57
CA ILE A 138 1.36 5.59 4.08
C ILE A 138 1.46 4.06 4.00
N LEU A 139 2.49 3.57 3.31
CA LEU A 139 2.88 2.17 3.37
C LEU A 139 3.74 1.91 4.60
N GLY A 140 3.58 0.72 5.19
CA GLY A 140 4.28 0.35 6.40
C GLY A 140 3.77 1.09 7.64
N ASN A 141 4.61 1.21 8.66
CA ASN A 141 4.24 1.82 9.95
C ASN A 141 4.86 3.22 10.11
N GLY A 142 4.51 4.12 9.19
CA GLY A 142 4.95 5.52 9.19
C GLY A 142 3.85 6.48 9.66
N ARG A 143 4.23 7.71 9.98
CA ARG A 143 3.34 8.87 10.18
C ARG A 143 3.86 10.08 9.41
N LEU A 144 3.01 11.07 9.17
CA LEU A 144 3.44 12.36 8.65
C LEU A 144 3.67 13.37 9.78
N GLU A 145 4.66 14.23 9.59
CA GLU A 145 4.80 15.50 10.29
C GLU A 145 4.83 16.62 9.24
N ILE A 146 3.91 17.57 9.36
CA ILE A 146 3.65 18.59 8.35
C ILE A 146 4.06 19.96 8.90
N THR A 147 4.89 20.67 8.14
CA THR A 147 5.30 22.04 8.45
C THR A 147 4.89 22.97 7.32
N THR A 148 3.87 23.78 7.56
CA THR A 148 3.37 24.81 6.64
C THR A 148 4.32 26.00 6.53
N LEU A 149 4.36 26.65 5.37
CA LEU A 149 5.01 27.95 5.20
C LEU A 149 4.05 29.06 5.63
N ASP A 150 4.48 29.93 6.54
CA ASP A 150 3.69 31.06 7.07
C ASP A 150 2.27 30.72 7.57
N GLY A 151 2.05 29.45 7.95
CA GLY A 151 0.78 28.95 8.48
C GLY A 151 -0.25 28.55 7.42
N ASN A 152 0.12 28.58 6.14
CA ASN A 152 -0.75 28.16 5.03
C ASN A 152 -0.31 26.82 4.45
N PHE A 153 -1.30 26.06 3.98
CA PHE A 153 -1.07 24.79 3.29
C PHE A 153 -1.09 25.04 1.78
N GLY A 154 0.10 25.22 1.22
CA GLY A 154 0.32 25.45 -0.20
C GLY A 154 1.75 25.09 -0.60
N THR A 155 2.21 25.64 -1.71
CA THR A 155 3.58 25.44 -2.20
C THR A 155 4.61 25.74 -1.11
N GLY A 156 5.59 24.85 -0.93
CA GLY A 156 6.61 24.99 0.12
C GLY A 156 6.25 24.33 1.47
N THR A 157 5.03 23.80 1.62
CA THR A 157 4.68 22.97 2.78
C THR A 157 5.55 21.72 2.81
N LYS A 158 6.22 21.48 3.93
CA LYS A 158 7.13 20.34 4.13
C LYS A 158 6.38 19.16 4.73
N ILE A 159 6.50 17.99 4.10
CA ILE A 159 5.91 16.72 4.52
C ILE A 159 7.03 15.76 4.91
N GLU A 160 7.20 15.50 6.21
CA GLU A 160 8.18 14.55 6.73
C GLU A 160 7.52 13.20 6.99
N LEU A 161 7.97 12.16 6.30
CA LEU A 161 7.54 10.78 6.54
C LEU A 161 8.42 10.17 7.63
N ILE A 162 7.84 9.85 8.78
CA ILE A 162 8.57 9.42 9.97
C ILE A 162 8.24 7.97 10.31
N ASN A 163 9.28 7.18 10.60
CA ASN A 163 9.10 5.84 11.15
C ASN A 163 8.60 5.91 12.60
N ILE A 164 7.43 5.34 12.88
CA ILE A 164 6.82 5.41 14.22
C ILE A 164 7.66 4.67 15.28
N ALA A 165 8.35 3.59 14.91
CA ALA A 165 9.10 2.78 15.86
C ALA A 165 10.44 3.40 16.28
N THR A 166 11.08 4.14 15.37
CA THR A 166 12.43 4.71 15.60
C THR A 166 12.46 6.22 15.73
N ASP A 167 11.37 6.90 15.37
CA ASP A 167 11.26 8.36 15.31
C ASP A 167 12.25 9.02 14.33
N VAL A 168 12.67 8.28 13.31
CA VAL A 168 13.59 8.75 12.26
C VAL A 168 12.78 9.23 11.06
N VAL A 169 13.13 10.43 10.54
CA VAL A 169 12.64 10.93 9.26
C VAL A 169 13.21 10.06 8.15
N MET A 170 12.31 9.42 7.40
CA MET A 170 12.63 8.53 6.29
C MET A 170 12.84 9.34 5.01
N GLU A 171 11.89 10.22 4.70
CA GLU A 171 11.91 11.09 3.52
C GLU A 171 11.25 12.42 3.86
N THR A 172 11.58 13.46 3.10
CA THR A 172 11.02 14.81 3.24
C THR A 172 10.59 15.29 1.87
N TYR A 173 9.31 15.60 1.72
CA TYR A 173 8.73 16.12 0.48
C TYR A 173 8.30 17.59 0.64
N ILE A 174 8.19 18.28 -0.48
CA ILE A 174 7.64 19.64 -0.56
C ILE A 174 6.36 19.61 -1.41
N ILE A 175 5.29 20.19 -0.89
CA ILE A 175 4.05 20.42 -1.64
C ILE A 175 4.30 21.45 -2.74
N ILE A 176 3.74 21.20 -3.91
CA ILE A 176 3.68 22.12 -5.04
C ILE A 176 2.22 22.24 -5.47
N ILE A 177 1.73 23.48 -5.51
CA ILE A 177 0.56 23.89 -6.25
C ILE A 177 1.06 24.80 -7.37
N PHE A 178 0.96 24.34 -8.61
CA PHE A 178 1.47 25.08 -9.76
C PHE A 178 0.74 26.43 -9.86
N GLY A 179 1.51 27.51 -9.90
CA GLY A 179 1.05 28.89 -9.90
C GLY A 179 0.95 29.53 -8.52
N ASP A 180 0.94 28.77 -7.43
CA ASP A 180 1.02 29.27 -6.05
C ASP A 180 2.51 29.37 -5.68
N VAL A 181 3.09 30.56 -5.76
CA VAL A 181 4.52 30.77 -5.44
C VAL A 181 4.71 31.46 -4.09
N ASN A 182 3.62 31.90 -3.45
CA ASN A 182 3.64 32.50 -2.14
C ASN A 182 3.34 31.48 -1.01
N GLY A 183 2.86 30.28 -1.37
CA GLY A 183 2.58 29.16 -0.48
C GLY A 183 1.25 29.25 0.25
N ASP A 184 0.33 30.13 -0.17
CA ASP A 184 -0.97 30.32 0.46
C ASP A 184 -2.04 29.31 0.04
N GLY A 185 -1.72 28.49 -0.96
CA GLY A 185 -2.56 27.44 -1.49
C GLY A 185 -3.46 27.85 -2.66
N TYR A 186 -3.44 29.13 -3.07
CA TYR A 186 -4.28 29.66 -4.14
C TYR A 186 -3.42 30.27 -5.25
N VAL A 187 -3.90 30.16 -6.49
CA VAL A 187 -3.24 30.78 -7.65
C VAL A 187 -3.91 32.12 -7.94
N GLY A 188 -3.18 33.23 -7.85
CA GLY A 188 -3.75 34.55 -8.16
C GLY A 188 -2.77 35.67 -8.44
N GLY A 189 -3.28 36.89 -8.57
CA GLY A 189 -2.46 38.06 -8.92
C GLY A 189 -1.28 38.36 -7.99
N VAL A 190 -1.34 37.92 -6.71
CA VAL A 190 -0.20 38.05 -5.78
C VAL A 190 0.98 37.20 -6.24
N ASP A 191 0.72 35.98 -6.71
CA ASP A 191 1.73 35.07 -7.25
C ASP A 191 2.33 35.63 -8.54
N ALA A 192 1.48 36.15 -9.44
CA ALA A 192 1.91 36.81 -10.65
C ALA A 192 2.86 38.00 -10.34
N ASP A 193 2.48 38.85 -9.37
CA ASP A 193 3.32 39.98 -8.93
C ASP A 193 4.68 39.51 -8.36
N ILE A 194 4.71 38.38 -7.64
CA ILE A 194 5.96 37.80 -7.11
C ILE A 194 6.85 37.32 -8.25
N ILE A 195 6.32 36.59 -9.24
CA ILE A 195 7.08 36.13 -10.40
C ILE A 195 7.68 37.33 -11.16
N ILE A 196 6.91 38.40 -11.37
CA ILE A 196 7.41 39.64 -12.00
C ILE A 196 8.53 40.27 -11.16
N ASN A 197 8.44 40.24 -9.83
CA ASN A 197 9.49 40.75 -8.97
C ASN A 197 10.75 39.88 -9.01
N VAL A 198 10.63 38.56 -9.21
CA VAL A 198 11.76 37.65 -9.42
C VAL A 198 12.48 37.96 -10.74
N GLU A 199 11.74 38.12 -11.85
CA GLU A 199 12.31 38.50 -13.15
C GLU A 199 13.06 39.84 -13.07
N ASN A 200 12.50 40.81 -12.34
CA ASN A 200 13.10 42.13 -12.17
C ASN A 200 14.24 42.16 -11.13
N TYR A 201 14.66 41.02 -10.59
CA TYR A 201 15.68 40.90 -9.54
C TYR A 201 15.35 41.71 -8.26
N ALA A 202 14.07 41.99 -8.03
CA ALA A 202 13.58 42.64 -6.81
C ALA A 202 13.41 41.62 -5.67
N ILE A 203 13.11 40.37 -6.02
CA ILE A 203 13.11 39.19 -5.15
C ILE A 203 14.09 38.18 -5.79
N GLU A 204 14.79 37.41 -4.96
CA GLU A 204 15.66 36.33 -5.42
C GLU A 204 15.31 35.08 -4.63
N TRP A 205 14.96 34.00 -5.32
CA TRP A 205 14.77 32.69 -4.73
C TRP A 205 16.07 31.91 -4.73
N ASP A 206 16.36 31.23 -3.65
CA ASP A 206 17.56 30.41 -3.55
C ASP A 206 17.41 29.12 -4.39
N LEU A 207 18.27 28.95 -5.40
CA LEU A 207 18.23 27.82 -6.33
C LEU A 207 18.47 26.43 -5.70
N VAL A 208 18.83 26.35 -4.42
CA VAL A 208 19.10 25.09 -3.72
C VAL A 208 18.01 24.76 -2.71
N THR A 209 17.47 25.78 -2.04
CA THR A 209 16.52 25.63 -0.94
C THR A 209 15.11 26.08 -1.29
N GLN A 210 14.94 26.73 -2.45
CA GLN A 210 13.68 27.24 -2.97
C GLN A 210 13.52 26.94 -4.48
N ASP A 211 14.21 25.90 -4.98
CA ASP A 211 14.06 25.42 -6.35
C ASP A 211 12.61 25.04 -6.69
N TYR A 212 11.87 24.58 -5.69
CA TYR A 212 10.44 24.30 -5.76
C TYR A 212 9.58 25.49 -6.20
N LEU A 213 10.00 26.74 -5.93
CA LEU A 213 9.27 27.94 -6.37
C LEU A 213 9.43 28.18 -7.86
N TYR A 214 10.62 27.91 -8.41
CA TYR A 214 10.82 27.93 -9.87
C TYR A 214 10.01 26.83 -10.55
N PHE A 215 9.94 25.64 -9.95
CA PHE A 215 9.14 24.54 -10.47
C PHE A 215 7.63 24.84 -10.42
N ALA A 216 7.14 25.47 -9.34
CA ALA A 216 5.75 25.88 -9.21
C ALA A 216 5.37 27.03 -10.15
N GLY A 217 6.32 27.95 -10.40
CA GLY A 217 6.12 29.17 -11.19
C GLY A 217 6.38 29.04 -12.69
N ASP A 218 7.06 27.99 -13.16
CA ASP A 218 7.30 27.71 -14.58
C ASP A 218 6.09 26.97 -15.20
N LEU A 219 5.11 27.75 -15.63
CA LEU A 219 3.82 27.26 -16.15
C LEU A 219 3.83 27.03 -17.66
N ASN A 220 4.85 27.54 -18.35
CA ASN A 220 5.05 27.33 -19.78
C ASN A 220 6.10 26.22 -20.09
N GLN A 221 6.78 25.71 -19.06
CA GLN A 221 7.80 24.65 -19.09
C GLN A 221 9.06 24.99 -19.90
N ASP A 222 9.47 26.25 -19.92
CA ASP A 222 10.70 26.70 -20.57
C ASP A 222 11.93 26.72 -19.65
N GLY A 223 11.73 26.42 -18.36
CA GLY A 223 12.74 26.38 -17.32
C GLY A 223 12.89 27.69 -16.54
N TYR A 224 12.04 28.68 -16.78
CA TYR A 224 12.06 29.98 -16.12
C TYR A 224 10.68 30.34 -15.57
N ALA A 225 10.66 30.99 -14.41
CA ALA A 225 9.46 31.65 -13.90
C ALA A 225 9.57 33.15 -14.21
N GLU A 226 8.86 33.61 -15.25
CA GLU A 226 8.99 34.97 -15.80
C GLU A 226 7.63 35.62 -16.12
N ALA A 227 7.64 36.81 -16.73
CA ALA A 227 6.41 37.54 -17.08
C ALA A 227 5.40 36.72 -17.89
N VAL A 228 5.85 35.74 -18.68
CA VAL A 228 4.95 34.85 -19.42
C VAL A 228 4.11 34.01 -18.47
N ASP A 229 4.72 33.45 -17.42
CA ASP A 229 4.01 32.66 -16.41
C ASP A 229 3.11 33.53 -15.53
N ALA A 230 3.55 34.74 -15.22
CA ALA A 230 2.69 35.72 -14.54
C ALA A 230 1.43 36.06 -15.36
N ASP A 231 1.54 36.22 -16.68
CA ASP A 231 0.38 36.41 -17.56
C ASP A 231 -0.53 35.18 -17.59
N ILE A 232 0.05 33.97 -17.54
CA ILE A 232 -0.73 32.73 -17.41
C ILE A 232 -1.55 32.75 -16.12
N ILE A 233 -0.95 33.08 -14.97
CA ILE A 233 -1.66 33.17 -13.67
C ILE A 233 -2.82 34.18 -13.75
N LEU A 234 -2.59 35.36 -14.32
CA LEU A 234 -3.64 36.38 -14.48
C LEU A 234 -4.77 35.90 -15.41
N ASN A 235 -4.46 35.12 -16.44
CA ASN A 235 -5.47 34.51 -17.31
C ASN A 235 -6.24 33.38 -16.59
N VAL A 236 -5.60 32.66 -15.66
CA VAL A 236 -6.27 31.67 -14.80
C VAL A 236 -7.25 32.36 -13.85
N GLU A 237 -6.82 33.43 -13.17
CA GLU A 237 -7.66 34.24 -12.29
C GLU A 237 -8.90 34.82 -13.03
N ASN A 238 -8.75 35.14 -14.31
CA ASN A 238 -9.83 35.64 -15.17
C ASN A 238 -10.67 34.53 -15.84
N TYR A 239 -10.50 33.27 -15.45
CA TYR A 239 -11.19 32.12 -16.02
C TYR A 239 -11.01 31.95 -17.54
N ALA A 240 -9.86 32.38 -18.08
CA ALA A 240 -9.50 32.19 -19.49
C ALA A 240 -8.68 30.91 -19.70
N LEU A 241 -7.85 30.54 -18.72
CA LEU A 241 -7.03 29.33 -18.70
C LEU A 241 -7.24 28.54 -17.41
N TYR A 242 -6.93 27.25 -17.41
CA TYR A 242 -6.75 26.46 -16.20
C TYR A 242 -5.38 25.78 -16.19
N ILE A 243 -4.81 25.59 -15.00
CA ILE A 243 -3.57 24.84 -14.80
C ILE A 243 -3.93 23.40 -14.43
N ASP A 244 -3.40 22.44 -15.17
CA ASP A 244 -3.48 21.03 -14.78
C ASP A 244 -2.46 20.77 -13.67
N GLN A 245 -2.95 20.69 -12.44
CA GLN A 245 -2.11 20.52 -11.25
C GLN A 245 -1.29 19.21 -11.25
N THR A 246 -1.60 18.24 -12.12
CA THR A 246 -0.82 17.00 -12.25
C THR A 246 0.41 17.15 -13.17
N THR A 247 0.45 18.20 -13.99
CA THR A 247 1.51 18.41 -14.98
C THR A 247 2.12 19.81 -14.96
N GLY A 248 1.46 20.80 -14.35
CA GLY A 248 1.80 22.22 -14.42
C GLY A 248 1.46 22.87 -15.77
N ILE A 249 0.94 22.13 -16.74
CA ILE A 249 0.60 22.64 -18.08
C ILE A 249 -0.73 23.38 -18.05
N THR A 250 -0.83 24.44 -18.85
CA THR A 250 -2.06 25.24 -18.96
C THR A 250 -2.88 24.97 -20.21
N TYR A 251 -4.20 25.12 -20.07
CA TYR A 251 -5.18 24.84 -21.10
C TYR A 251 -6.27 25.91 -21.13
N VAL A 252 -6.91 26.09 -22.27
CA VAL A 252 -8.08 26.99 -22.40
C VAL A 252 -9.33 26.26 -21.91
N TYR A 253 -10.22 26.97 -21.20
CA TYR A 253 -11.54 26.47 -20.81
C TYR A 253 -12.49 26.18 -21.99
#